data_AF-A0A1H0UTV5-F1
#
_entry.id   AF-A0A1H0UTV5-F1
#
_cell.length_a   1.000
_cell.length_b   1.000
_cell.length_c   1.000
_cell.angle_alpha   90.00
_cell.angle_beta   90.00
_cell.angle_gamma   90.00
#
_symmetry.space_group_name_H-M   'P 1'
#
loop_
_entity.id
_entity.type
_entity.pdbx_description
1 polymer ?
#
loop_
_entity_poly.entity_id
_entity_poly.type
_entity_poly.pdbx_seq_one_letter_code
_entity_poly.pdbx_strand_id
1 'polypeptide(L)'
;MEALAWQQGPTSGALEDKATIKVPQGARFLDVNNGSKFLELTGNLPSNENILVGETWWAAFSFNPAGYVKDDEKIDPDALLKDLKSSDEPGNQERRKRGMSELFTEGWYIPPHYDTATKHLEWALRLRASDSNAPIINYTVRLLGRSGYESAILVSRPETLETDVKSFKAALAGFDFNPGEKYSEFKSGDKIAEYGLAALVAGGAAAVAVKSGFWKVILGFLAAGWKIIAVGAVAVVGGASKLFKKKES
;
A
#
# COMPACT_ATOMS: atom_id res chain seq x y z
N MET A 1 -19.64 5.87 2.70
CA MET A 1 -19.01 5.14 1.57
C MET A 1 -19.74 5.30 0.24
N GLU A 2 -21.07 5.34 0.21
CA GLU A 2 -21.84 5.49 -1.05
C GLU A 2 -21.65 6.85 -1.74
N ALA A 3 -21.36 7.91 -0.99
CA ALA A 3 -21.13 9.26 -1.52
C ALA A 3 -19.73 9.49 -2.14
N LEU A 4 -18.86 8.48 -2.14
CA LEU A 4 -17.55 8.58 -2.78
C LEU A 4 -17.71 8.40 -4.30
N ALA A 5 -16.89 9.11 -5.08
CA ALA A 5 -16.95 9.08 -6.55
C ALA A 5 -16.31 7.80 -7.13
N TRP A 6 -16.99 6.66 -6.93
CA TRP A 6 -16.54 5.36 -7.42
C TRP A 6 -16.54 5.27 -8.94
N GLN A 7 -15.41 4.87 -9.50
CA GLN A 7 -15.30 4.44 -10.89
C GLN A 7 -15.52 2.92 -10.94
N GLN A 8 -16.61 2.48 -11.53
CA GLN A 8 -16.92 1.04 -11.62
C GLN A 8 -16.21 0.39 -12.79
N GLY A 9 -15.65 -0.80 -12.58
CA GLY A 9 -15.09 -1.61 -13.66
C GLY A 9 -16.19 -2.20 -14.57
N PRO A 10 -15.87 -2.50 -15.85
CA PRO A 10 -14.56 -2.38 -16.48
C PRO A 10 -14.20 -0.94 -16.84
N THR A 11 -13.06 -0.44 -16.35
CA THR A 11 -12.52 0.88 -16.67
C THR A 11 -11.00 0.91 -16.46
N SER A 12 -10.34 2.04 -16.69
CA SER A 12 -8.94 2.29 -16.36
C SER A 12 -8.84 3.36 -15.28
N GLY A 13 -8.13 3.04 -14.19
CA GLY A 13 -7.78 3.99 -13.14
C GLY A 13 -6.41 4.60 -13.39
N ALA A 14 -6.31 5.92 -13.36
CA ALA A 14 -5.02 6.61 -13.39
C ALA A 14 -4.39 6.60 -11.99
N LEU A 15 -3.12 6.19 -11.92
CA LEU A 15 -2.26 6.27 -10.74
C LEU A 15 -1.32 7.45 -10.95
N GLU A 16 -1.83 8.63 -10.58
CA GLU A 16 -1.24 9.93 -10.90
C GLU A 16 -0.91 10.08 -12.40
N ASP A 17 0.22 10.71 -12.74
CA ASP A 17 0.76 10.81 -14.10
C ASP A 17 1.74 9.66 -14.44
N LYS A 18 1.89 8.66 -13.56
CA LYS A 18 2.96 7.66 -13.61
C LYS A 18 2.55 6.30 -14.13
N ALA A 19 1.34 5.87 -13.81
CA ALA A 19 0.88 4.53 -14.16
C ALA A 19 -0.63 4.50 -14.38
N THR A 20 -1.09 3.37 -14.88
CA THR A 20 -2.51 3.04 -14.97
C THR A 20 -2.76 1.65 -14.41
N ILE A 21 -3.99 1.41 -13.96
CA ILE A 21 -4.45 0.09 -13.55
C ILE A 21 -5.81 -0.19 -14.18
N LYS A 22 -5.94 -1.35 -14.84
CA LYS A 22 -7.24 -1.84 -15.29
C LYS A 22 -8.10 -2.20 -14.07
N VAL A 23 -9.29 -1.63 -13.99
CA VAL A 23 -10.29 -1.93 -12.97
C VAL A 23 -11.20 -3.02 -13.55
N PRO A 24 -11.09 -4.29 -13.10
CA PRO A 24 -11.89 -5.37 -13.66
C PRO A 24 -13.38 -5.24 -13.31
N GLN A 25 -14.23 -5.96 -14.02
CA GLN A 25 -15.65 -6.07 -13.68
C GLN A 25 -15.83 -6.51 -12.22
N GLY A 26 -16.77 -5.87 -11.52
CA GLY A 26 -17.02 -6.12 -10.08
C GLY A 26 -16.08 -5.37 -9.13
N ALA A 27 -14.97 -4.80 -9.62
CA ALA A 27 -14.11 -3.93 -8.84
C ALA A 27 -14.50 -2.44 -8.99
N ARG A 28 -14.06 -1.62 -8.03
CA ARG A 28 -14.30 -0.18 -8.01
C ARG A 28 -13.04 0.58 -7.63
N PHE A 29 -12.84 1.74 -8.24
CA PHE A 29 -11.65 2.56 -8.06
C PHE A 29 -11.99 3.96 -7.58
N LEU A 30 -11.11 4.56 -6.77
CA LEU A 30 -11.15 5.95 -6.33
C LEU A 30 -9.86 6.67 -6.69
N ASP A 31 -10.01 7.94 -7.05
CA ASP A 31 -8.89 8.87 -7.13
C ASP A 31 -8.32 9.18 -5.73
N VAL A 32 -7.17 9.88 -5.69
CA VAL A 32 -6.50 10.26 -4.43
C VAL A 32 -7.40 11.07 -3.49
N ASN A 33 -8.27 11.93 -4.02
CA ASN A 33 -9.14 12.80 -3.23
C ASN A 33 -10.23 12.00 -2.51
N ASN A 34 -10.88 11.07 -3.21
CA ASN A 34 -11.89 10.20 -2.61
C ASN A 34 -11.27 9.05 -1.83
N GLY A 35 -10.05 8.62 -2.19
CA GLY A 35 -9.29 7.63 -1.46
C GLY A 35 -8.87 8.09 -0.07
N SER A 36 -8.42 9.34 0.07
CA SER A 36 -8.15 9.94 1.39
C SER A 36 -9.38 9.89 2.32
N LYS A 37 -10.55 10.26 1.79
CA LYS A 37 -11.83 10.15 2.52
C LYS A 37 -12.19 8.69 2.84
N PHE A 38 -11.92 7.76 1.92
CA PHE A 38 -12.13 6.33 2.15
C PHE A 38 -11.27 5.83 3.31
N LEU A 39 -10.00 6.23 3.38
CA LEU A 39 -9.11 5.89 4.48
C LEU A 39 -9.65 6.40 5.83
N GLU A 40 -10.06 7.67 5.91
CA GLU A 40 -10.66 8.21 7.13
C GLU A 40 -11.91 7.42 7.55
N LEU A 41 -12.81 7.14 6.60
CA LEU A 41 -14.03 6.35 6.83
C LEU A 41 -13.76 4.90 7.26
N THR A 42 -12.54 4.40 7.07
CA THR A 42 -12.12 3.03 7.39
C THR A 42 -11.13 2.96 8.56
N GLY A 43 -11.02 4.05 9.34
CA GLY A 43 -10.20 4.10 10.56
C GLY A 43 -8.70 4.29 10.31
N ASN A 44 -8.34 4.79 9.12
CA ASN A 44 -6.97 5.09 8.73
C ASN A 44 -6.65 6.57 8.84
N LEU A 45 -5.35 6.86 8.92
CA LEU A 45 -4.88 8.22 8.79
C LEU A 45 -5.10 8.68 7.34
N PRO A 46 -5.55 9.93 7.11
CA PRO A 46 -5.70 10.45 5.76
C PRO A 46 -4.34 10.53 5.07
N SER A 47 -4.26 10.01 3.85
CA SER A 47 -3.11 10.10 2.95
C SER A 47 -3.60 10.25 1.51
N ASN A 48 -2.67 10.58 0.60
CA ASN A 48 -2.96 10.70 -0.83
C ASN A 48 -2.80 9.33 -1.48
N GLU A 49 -3.85 8.53 -1.45
CA GLU A 49 -3.84 7.17 -1.98
C GLU A 49 -5.02 6.96 -2.92
N ASN A 50 -4.76 6.35 -4.07
CA ASN A 50 -5.80 5.74 -4.89
C ASN A 50 -6.29 4.47 -4.21
N ILE A 51 -7.58 4.15 -4.31
CA ILE A 51 -8.16 2.96 -3.68
C ILE A 51 -8.78 2.06 -4.74
N LEU A 52 -8.41 0.78 -4.74
CA LEU A 52 -9.07 -0.27 -5.50
C LEU A 52 -9.79 -1.21 -4.55
N VAL A 53 -11.06 -1.48 -4.81
CA VAL A 53 -11.90 -2.38 -4.02
C VAL A 53 -12.30 -3.57 -4.88
N GLY A 54 -11.99 -4.78 -4.42
CA GLY A 54 -12.49 -6.05 -4.96
C GLY A 54 -13.71 -6.56 -4.18
N GLU A 55 -14.01 -7.86 -4.29
CA GLU A 55 -15.20 -8.46 -3.66
C GLU A 55 -15.10 -8.65 -2.14
N THR A 56 -13.90 -8.92 -1.63
CA THR A 56 -13.62 -9.20 -0.21
C THR A 56 -12.48 -8.36 0.35
N TRP A 57 -11.80 -7.63 -0.51
CA TRP A 57 -10.56 -6.91 -0.21
C TRP A 57 -10.56 -5.51 -0.80
N TRP A 58 -9.62 -4.71 -0.32
CA TRP A 58 -9.27 -3.45 -0.95
C TRP A 58 -7.77 -3.21 -0.82
N ALA A 59 -7.23 -2.45 -1.75
CA ALA A 59 -5.83 -2.08 -1.77
C ALA A 59 -5.69 -0.59 -2.01
N ALA A 60 -4.66 -0.03 -1.39
CA ALA A 60 -4.28 1.35 -1.57
C ALA A 60 -3.02 1.48 -2.42
N PHE A 61 -3.00 2.50 -3.26
CA PHE A 61 -1.98 2.75 -4.27
C PHE A 61 -1.42 4.16 -4.08
N SER A 62 -0.10 4.29 -4.07
CA SER A 62 0.58 5.58 -4.02
C SER A 62 1.92 5.50 -4.73
N PHE A 63 2.20 6.49 -5.58
CA PHE A 63 3.49 6.62 -6.22
C PHE A 63 4.50 7.33 -5.30
N ASN A 64 5.73 6.84 -5.26
CA ASN A 64 6.83 7.48 -4.55
C ASN A 64 7.95 7.87 -5.52
N PRO A 65 8.23 9.18 -5.73
CA PRO A 65 9.25 9.68 -6.67
C PRO A 65 10.68 9.58 -6.11
N ALA A 66 11.08 8.38 -5.68
CA ALA A 66 12.38 8.11 -5.07
C ALA A 66 13.56 8.26 -6.04
N GLY A 67 13.31 8.17 -7.36
CA GLY A 67 14.32 7.87 -8.37
C GLY A 67 14.45 6.36 -8.60
N TYR A 68 15.37 5.99 -9.50
CA TYR A 68 15.66 4.60 -9.84
C TYR A 68 16.26 3.85 -8.65
N VAL A 69 15.51 2.91 -8.08
CA VAL A 69 15.96 2.08 -6.96
C VAL A 69 16.79 0.92 -7.50
N LYS A 70 18.04 0.81 -7.05
CA LYS A 70 18.88 -0.36 -7.38
C LYS A 70 18.36 -1.61 -6.67
N ASP A 71 18.32 -2.72 -7.40
CA ASP A 71 17.74 -3.98 -6.98
C ASP A 71 18.78 -5.10 -6.74
N ASP A 72 20.03 -4.71 -6.48
CA ASP A 72 21.17 -5.59 -6.22
C ASP A 72 21.40 -5.88 -4.71
N GLU A 73 20.61 -5.27 -3.84
CA GLU A 73 20.71 -5.41 -2.40
C GLU A 73 20.12 -6.74 -1.90
N LYS A 74 20.84 -7.41 -0.99
CA LYS A 74 20.28 -8.52 -0.21
C LYS A 74 19.55 -7.99 1.01
N ILE A 75 18.33 -8.48 1.20
CA ILE A 75 17.47 -8.06 2.30
C ILE A 75 17.72 -8.95 3.54
N ASP A 76 17.80 -8.33 4.72
CA ASP A 76 17.76 -9.00 6.02
C ASP A 76 16.37 -8.78 6.66
N PRO A 77 15.45 -9.77 6.58
CA PRO A 77 14.10 -9.66 7.12
C PRO A 77 14.04 -9.37 8.62
N ASP A 78 14.97 -9.92 9.41
CA ASP A 78 14.92 -9.83 10.87
C ASP A 78 15.37 -8.44 11.35
N ALA A 79 16.43 -7.92 10.73
CA ALA A 79 16.86 -6.54 10.96
C ALA A 79 15.76 -5.54 10.59
N LEU A 80 15.11 -5.73 9.44
CA LEU A 80 14.00 -4.88 9.01
C LEU A 80 12.80 -4.95 9.94
N LEU A 81 12.42 -6.14 10.42
CA LEU A 81 11.30 -6.27 11.35
C LEU A 81 11.54 -5.49 12.65
N LYS A 82 12.77 -5.51 13.15
CA LYS A 82 13.16 -4.75 14.34
C LYS A 82 13.00 -3.25 14.11
N ASP A 83 13.44 -2.75 12.96
CA ASP A 83 13.29 -1.34 12.59
C ASP A 83 11.80 -0.97 12.49
N LEU A 84 10.99 -1.81 11.84
CA LEU A 84 9.56 -1.58 11.68
C LEU A 84 8.77 -1.52 12.99
N LYS A 85 9.12 -2.36 13.96
CA LYS A 85 8.55 -2.32 15.31
C LYS A 85 8.93 -1.03 16.04
N SER A 86 10.18 -0.58 15.86
CA SER A 86 10.66 0.68 16.46
C SER A 86 9.99 1.91 15.84
N SER A 87 9.54 1.81 14.59
CA SER A 87 8.83 2.87 13.87
C SER A 87 7.32 2.93 14.13
N ASP A 88 6.75 2.07 14.98
CA ASP A 88 5.32 2.14 15.33
C ASP A 88 4.95 3.40 16.11
N GLU A 89 5.85 3.84 17.01
CA GLU A 89 5.54 4.91 17.97
C GLU A 89 5.23 6.28 17.33
N PRO A 90 5.99 6.78 16.33
CA PRO A 90 5.61 8.03 15.66
C PRO A 90 4.21 7.98 15.01
N GLY A 91 3.84 6.85 14.41
CA GLY A 91 2.50 6.65 13.86
C GLY A 91 1.43 6.61 14.94
N ASN A 92 1.71 5.89 16.04
CA ASN A 92 0.78 5.79 17.18
C ASN A 92 0.60 7.11 17.92
N GLN A 93 1.60 7.99 17.97
CA GLN A 93 1.42 9.36 18.47
C GLN A 93 0.34 10.12 17.70
N GLU A 94 0.34 10.01 16.37
CA GLU A 94 -0.68 10.68 15.54
C GLU A 94 -2.06 10.02 15.69
N ARG A 95 -2.11 8.68 15.77
CA ARG A 95 -3.36 7.95 16.01
C ARG A 95 -3.98 8.34 17.36
N ARG A 96 -3.18 8.43 18.43
CA ARG A 96 -3.63 8.90 19.76
C ARG A 96 -4.20 10.32 19.73
N LYS A 97 -3.54 11.26 19.04
CA LYS A 97 -4.05 12.65 18.88
C LYS A 97 -5.43 12.71 18.22
N ARG A 98 -5.75 11.72 17.39
CA ARG A 98 -7.02 11.62 16.65
C ARG A 98 -8.05 10.71 17.31
N GLY A 99 -7.77 10.20 18.52
CA GLY A 99 -8.65 9.23 19.19
C GLY A 99 -8.76 7.90 18.44
N MET A 100 -7.79 7.58 17.58
CA MET A 100 -7.72 6.32 16.84
C MET A 100 -6.93 5.28 17.65
N SER A 101 -7.32 4.03 17.51
CA SER A 101 -6.64 2.88 18.10
C SER A 101 -5.22 2.78 17.56
N GLU A 102 -4.26 2.52 18.44
CA GLU A 102 -2.86 2.33 18.08
C GLU A 102 -2.69 1.06 17.24
N LEU A 103 -1.67 1.03 16.41
CA LEU A 103 -1.37 -0.07 15.51
C LEU A 103 0.07 -0.55 15.75
N PHE A 104 0.22 -1.83 16.03
CA PHE A 104 1.50 -2.44 16.36
C PHE A 104 1.87 -3.52 15.35
N THR A 105 3.15 -3.58 15.03
CA THR A 105 3.75 -4.63 14.19
C THR A 105 4.04 -5.85 15.03
N GLU A 106 3.37 -6.97 14.77
CA GLU A 106 3.65 -8.22 15.48
C GLU A 106 4.83 -8.97 14.83
N GLY A 107 4.86 -9.00 13.50
CA GLY A 107 5.81 -9.81 12.75
C GLY A 107 5.55 -9.79 11.25
N TRP A 108 6.36 -10.54 10.52
CA TRP A 108 6.04 -10.95 9.16
C TRP A 108 4.94 -12.03 9.18
N TYR A 109 3.96 -11.89 8.30
CA TYR A 109 3.16 -13.02 7.84
C TYR A 109 3.85 -13.70 6.63
N ILE A 110 4.42 -12.89 5.72
CA ILE A 110 5.33 -13.33 4.65
C ILE A 110 6.56 -12.40 4.71
N PRO A 111 7.77 -12.93 4.91
CA PRO A 111 9.00 -12.13 4.87
C PRO A 111 9.20 -11.43 3.51
N PRO A 112 9.90 -10.29 3.47
CA PRO A 112 10.20 -9.61 2.22
C PRO A 112 11.00 -10.47 1.26
N HIS A 113 10.56 -10.48 0.00
CA HIS A 113 11.26 -11.15 -1.10
C HIS A 113 11.13 -10.31 -2.38
N TYR A 114 12.17 -10.37 -3.20
CA TYR A 114 12.23 -9.65 -4.46
C TYR A 114 12.17 -10.63 -5.63
N ASP A 115 11.25 -10.38 -6.56
CA ASP A 115 11.15 -11.10 -7.83
C ASP A 115 11.85 -10.30 -8.92
N THR A 116 12.93 -10.87 -9.44
CA THR A 116 13.78 -10.22 -10.46
C THR A 116 13.14 -10.18 -11.84
N ALA A 117 12.16 -11.04 -12.13
CA ALA A 117 11.46 -11.09 -13.40
C ALA A 117 10.37 -10.02 -13.47
N THR A 118 9.58 -9.87 -12.40
CA THR A 118 8.51 -8.86 -12.32
C THR A 118 8.99 -7.51 -11.82
N LYS A 119 10.19 -7.44 -11.21
CA LYS A 119 10.72 -6.24 -10.51
C LYS A 119 9.81 -5.81 -9.37
N HIS A 120 9.19 -6.78 -8.70
CA HIS A 120 8.33 -6.58 -7.55
C HIS A 120 9.05 -6.98 -6.26
N LEU A 121 9.02 -6.08 -5.28
CA LEU A 121 9.40 -6.39 -3.90
C LEU A 121 8.12 -6.58 -3.09
N GLU A 122 7.95 -7.76 -2.48
CA GLU A 122 6.70 -8.18 -1.85
C GLU A 122 6.92 -8.66 -0.42
N TRP A 123 5.98 -8.33 0.47
CA TRP A 123 5.95 -8.84 1.86
C TRP A 123 4.54 -8.79 2.43
N ALA A 124 4.31 -9.46 3.56
CA ALA A 124 3.08 -9.30 4.32
C ALA A 124 3.39 -9.03 5.80
N LEU A 125 2.92 -7.91 6.33
CA LEU A 125 3.00 -7.58 7.75
C LEU A 125 1.77 -8.09 8.50
N ARG A 126 2.00 -8.66 9.68
CA ARG A 126 0.97 -8.95 10.67
C ARG A 126 0.90 -7.80 11.67
N LEU A 127 -0.24 -7.12 11.71
CA LEU A 127 -0.50 -5.95 12.54
C LEU A 127 -1.57 -6.25 13.58
N ARG A 128 -1.55 -5.50 14.68
CA ARG A 128 -2.54 -5.56 15.76
C ARG A 128 -2.99 -4.17 16.18
N ALA A 129 -4.29 -3.91 16.16
CA ALA A 129 -4.83 -2.69 16.75
C ALA A 129 -4.96 -2.84 18.27
N SER A 130 -4.76 -1.77 19.04
CA SER A 130 -4.78 -1.84 20.52
C SER A 130 -6.15 -2.19 21.13
N ASP A 131 -7.22 -2.01 20.37
CA ASP A 131 -8.61 -2.25 20.75
C ASP A 131 -9.18 -3.56 20.19
N SER A 132 -8.36 -4.37 19.49
CA SER A 132 -8.82 -5.59 18.82
C SER A 132 -7.81 -6.72 18.97
N ASN A 133 -8.33 -7.92 19.24
CA ASN A 133 -7.52 -9.15 19.23
C ASN A 133 -7.46 -9.83 17.85
N ALA A 134 -8.15 -9.31 16.84
CA ALA A 134 -8.05 -9.82 15.49
C ALA A 134 -6.85 -9.18 14.77
N PRO A 135 -5.86 -9.96 14.30
CA PRO A 135 -4.75 -9.42 13.52
C PRO A 135 -5.24 -8.93 12.15
N ILE A 136 -4.55 -7.92 11.63
CA ILE A 136 -4.75 -7.36 10.29
C ILE A 136 -3.51 -7.68 9.47
N ILE A 137 -3.70 -8.10 8.23
CA ILE A 137 -2.58 -8.35 7.31
C ILE A 137 -2.50 -7.19 6.31
N ASN A 138 -1.30 -6.62 6.17
CA ASN A 138 -0.96 -5.72 5.07
C ASN A 138 -0.03 -6.46 4.14
N TYR A 139 -0.56 -6.89 2.99
CA TYR A 139 0.24 -7.48 1.92
C TYR A 139 0.67 -6.36 0.98
N THR A 140 1.97 -6.13 0.90
CA THR A 140 2.53 -4.99 0.21
C THR A 140 3.32 -5.44 -0.99
N VAL A 141 3.13 -4.75 -2.11
CA VAL A 141 3.92 -4.84 -3.33
C VAL A 141 4.53 -3.46 -3.60
N ARG A 142 5.83 -3.43 -3.86
CA ARG A 142 6.55 -2.28 -4.41
C ARG A 142 6.88 -2.62 -5.85
N LEU A 143 6.24 -1.92 -6.80
CA LEU A 143 6.48 -2.08 -8.22
C LEU A 143 7.53 -1.04 -8.62
N LEU A 144 8.73 -1.47 -8.99
CA LEU A 144 9.80 -0.53 -9.31
C LEU A 144 9.59 0.09 -10.69
N GLY A 145 9.79 1.40 -10.78
CA GLY A 145 9.73 2.19 -12.00
C GLY A 145 11.03 2.97 -12.23
N ARG A 146 11.09 3.72 -13.32
CA ARG A 146 12.27 4.51 -13.71
C ARG A 146 12.52 5.68 -12.76
N SER A 147 11.47 6.41 -12.40
CA SER A 147 11.56 7.63 -11.58
C SER A 147 11.20 7.40 -10.11
N GLY A 148 10.90 6.17 -9.71
CA GLY A 148 10.38 5.86 -8.39
C GLY A 148 9.79 4.46 -8.31
N TYR A 149 8.77 4.29 -7.48
CA TYR A 149 8.04 3.02 -7.37
C TYR A 149 6.57 3.27 -7.02
N GLU A 150 5.71 2.35 -7.43
CA GLU A 150 4.32 2.30 -6.97
C GLU A 150 4.24 1.44 -5.70
N SER A 151 3.62 1.95 -4.65
CA SER A 151 3.28 1.21 -3.44
C SER A 151 1.84 0.72 -3.55
N ALA A 152 1.65 -0.60 -3.62
CA ALA A 152 0.32 -1.21 -3.55
C ALA A 152 0.18 -2.02 -2.24
N ILE A 153 -0.75 -1.64 -1.37
CA ILE A 153 -0.96 -2.26 -0.06
C ILE A 153 -2.37 -2.86 0.00
N LEU A 154 -2.45 -4.18 -0.07
CA LEU A 154 -3.67 -4.94 0.16
C LEU A 154 -3.92 -5.09 1.67
N VAL A 155 -5.13 -4.75 2.11
CA VAL A 155 -5.56 -4.96 3.49
C VAL A 155 -6.47 -6.19 3.57
N SER A 156 -6.06 -7.17 4.39
CA SER A 156 -6.75 -8.46 4.54
C SER A 156 -6.68 -8.95 6.00
N ARG A 157 -7.12 -10.19 6.23
CA ARG A 157 -7.06 -10.91 7.49
C ARG A 157 -6.47 -12.30 7.25
N PRO A 158 -5.91 -12.97 8.27
CA PRO A 158 -5.32 -14.29 8.10
C PRO A 158 -6.25 -15.31 7.45
N GLU A 159 -7.55 -15.25 7.72
CA GLU A 159 -8.53 -16.25 7.27
C GLU A 159 -8.86 -16.12 5.78
N THR A 160 -8.70 -14.94 5.18
CA THR A 160 -9.04 -14.67 3.77
C THR A 160 -7.83 -14.37 2.91
N LEU A 161 -6.64 -14.28 3.51
CA LEU A 161 -5.43 -13.76 2.85
C LEU A 161 -5.11 -14.46 1.53
N GLU A 162 -5.15 -15.78 1.47
CA GLU A 162 -4.82 -16.51 0.24
C GLU A 162 -5.74 -16.12 -0.93
N THR A 163 -7.05 -16.03 -0.66
CA THR A 163 -8.05 -15.64 -1.66
C THR A 163 -7.91 -14.18 -2.03
N ASP A 164 -7.72 -13.30 -1.05
CA ASP A 164 -7.55 -11.87 -1.26
C ASP A 164 -6.27 -11.57 -2.07
N VAL A 165 -5.14 -12.19 -1.73
CA VAL A 165 -3.87 -12.05 -2.46
C VAL A 165 -4.00 -12.55 -3.89
N LYS A 166 -4.64 -13.70 -4.12
CA LYS A 166 -4.87 -14.22 -5.47
C LYS A 166 -5.70 -13.24 -6.31
N SER A 167 -6.79 -12.72 -5.76
CA SER A 167 -7.67 -11.77 -6.45
C SER A 167 -6.96 -10.43 -6.69
N PHE A 168 -6.21 -9.94 -5.70
CA PHE A 168 -5.40 -8.73 -5.80
C PHE A 168 -4.31 -8.84 -6.86
N LYS A 169 -3.55 -9.94 -6.90
CA LYS A 169 -2.53 -10.19 -7.94
C LYS A 169 -3.15 -10.28 -9.33
N ALA A 170 -4.35 -10.85 -9.46
CA ALA A 170 -5.07 -10.84 -10.74
C ALA A 170 -5.45 -9.42 -11.19
N ALA A 171 -5.81 -8.52 -10.26
CA ALA A 171 -6.03 -7.11 -10.57
C ALA A 171 -4.72 -6.37 -10.90
N LEU A 172 -3.63 -6.66 -10.17
CA LEU A 172 -2.30 -6.10 -10.44
C LEU A 172 -1.74 -6.50 -11.81
N ALA A 173 -2.16 -7.61 -12.41
CA ALA A 173 -1.81 -7.92 -13.79
C ALA A 173 -2.32 -6.88 -14.81
N GLY A 174 -3.27 -6.03 -14.39
CA GLY A 174 -3.75 -4.88 -15.15
C GLY A 174 -2.98 -3.58 -14.90
N PHE A 175 -1.98 -3.57 -14.02
CA PHE A 175 -1.11 -2.42 -13.78
C PHE A 175 -0.06 -2.31 -14.89
N ASP A 176 0.18 -1.09 -15.35
CA ASP A 176 1.35 -0.78 -16.19
C ASP A 176 1.84 0.64 -15.89
N PHE A 177 3.16 0.81 -15.86
CA PHE A 177 3.75 2.14 -15.87
C PHE A 177 3.53 2.79 -17.23
N ASN A 178 3.28 4.09 -17.22
CA ASN A 178 3.17 4.87 -18.44
C ASN A 178 4.48 4.79 -19.25
N PRO A 179 4.43 4.94 -20.59
CA PRO A 179 5.64 4.95 -21.41
C PRO A 179 6.66 5.98 -20.89
N GLY A 180 7.92 5.55 -20.75
CA GLY A 180 8.98 6.35 -20.17
C GLY A 180 9.10 6.24 -18.64
N GLU A 181 8.22 5.53 -17.94
CA GLU A 181 8.28 5.32 -16.48
C GLU A 181 8.61 3.86 -16.10
N LYS A 182 8.77 2.94 -17.05
CA LYS A 182 9.09 1.53 -16.74
C LYS A 182 10.52 1.40 -16.24
N TYR A 183 10.74 0.48 -15.30
CA TYR A 183 12.08 0.23 -14.74
C TYR A 183 13.14 -0.04 -15.81
N SER A 184 12.80 -0.80 -16.85
CA SER A 184 13.68 -1.13 -17.98
C SER A 184 14.04 0.07 -18.87
N GLU A 185 13.34 1.20 -18.74
CA GLU A 185 13.59 2.42 -19.52
C GLU A 185 14.60 3.36 -18.85
N PHE A 186 15.23 2.93 -17.75
CA PHE A 186 16.33 3.68 -17.11
C PHE A 186 17.41 4.07 -18.10
N LYS A 187 17.87 5.32 -18.00
CA LYS A 187 18.94 5.86 -18.83
C LYS A 187 19.98 6.61 -17.99
N SER A 188 21.18 6.72 -18.55
CA SER A 188 22.23 7.54 -17.96
C SER A 188 21.75 8.97 -17.74
N GLY A 189 22.00 9.50 -16.54
CA GLY A 189 21.53 10.82 -16.10
C GLY A 189 20.20 10.82 -15.35
N ASP A 190 19.47 9.70 -15.30
CA ASP A 190 18.30 9.58 -14.42
C ASP A 190 18.71 9.66 -12.95
N LYS A 191 17.82 10.21 -12.11
CA LYS A 191 18.01 10.24 -10.66
C LYS A 191 18.01 8.81 -10.12
N ILE A 192 19.08 8.43 -9.44
CA ILE A 192 19.18 7.17 -8.69
C ILE A 192 18.71 7.43 -7.26
N ALA A 193 17.90 6.53 -6.72
CA ALA A 193 17.49 6.60 -5.32
C ALA A 193 18.71 6.44 -4.39
N GLU A 194 18.72 7.17 -3.28
CA GLU A 194 19.82 7.13 -2.30
C GLU A 194 19.85 5.83 -1.48
N TYR A 195 18.91 4.93 -1.72
CA TYR A 195 18.70 3.70 -0.95
C TYR A 195 18.19 2.55 -1.85
N GLY A 196 18.38 1.33 -1.37
CA GLY A 196 17.98 0.09 -2.04
C GLY A 196 16.68 -0.52 -1.51
N LEU A 197 16.48 -1.80 -1.81
CA LEU A 197 15.27 -2.57 -1.50
C LEU A 197 14.97 -2.63 0.01
N ALA A 198 15.98 -2.74 0.87
CA ALA A 198 15.76 -2.86 2.32
C ALA A 198 15.07 -1.60 2.88
N ALA A 199 15.49 -0.42 2.43
CA ALA A 199 14.86 0.83 2.84
C ALA A 199 13.39 0.92 2.37
N LEU A 200 13.03 0.35 1.22
CA LEU A 200 11.64 0.34 0.75
C LEU A 200 10.71 -0.42 1.69
N VAL A 201 11.20 -1.52 2.27
CA VAL A 201 10.47 -2.29 3.28
C VAL A 201 10.34 -1.50 4.58
N ALA A 202 11.41 -0.78 4.97
CA ALA A 202 11.48 -0.01 6.21
C ALA A 202 10.65 1.30 6.21
N GLY A 203 9.92 1.62 5.13
CA GLY A 203 9.17 2.87 5.00
C GLY A 203 9.84 3.95 4.13
N GLY A 204 10.83 3.58 3.33
CA GLY A 204 11.51 4.44 2.35
C GLY A 204 12.49 5.44 2.97
N ALA A 205 12.61 6.61 2.35
CA ALA A 205 13.52 7.69 2.77
C ALA A 205 13.39 8.09 4.26
N ALA A 206 12.20 7.93 4.83
CA ALA A 206 11.94 8.23 6.23
C ALA A 206 12.77 7.36 7.19
N ALA A 207 13.10 6.12 6.81
CA ALA A 207 13.94 5.22 7.61
C ALA A 207 15.43 5.57 7.54
N VAL A 208 15.89 6.06 6.38
CA VAL A 208 17.31 6.41 6.14
C VAL A 208 17.70 7.68 6.90
N ALA A 209 16.78 8.63 7.06
CA ALA A 209 17.00 9.88 7.78
C ALA A 209 17.20 9.70 9.31
N VAL A 210 16.85 8.54 9.88
CA VAL A 210 16.97 8.28 11.33
C VAL A 210 18.42 8.04 11.76
N LYS A 211 19.32 7.62 10.85
CA LYS A 211 20.72 7.29 11.18
C LYS A 211 21.69 8.48 11.13
N SER A 212 21.30 9.64 10.59
CA SER A 212 22.23 10.75 10.33
C SER A 212 22.13 11.97 11.27
N GLY A 213 21.25 11.96 12.27
CA GLY A 213 21.14 13.07 13.24
C GLY A 213 20.71 14.42 12.66
N PHE A 214 20.24 14.46 11.40
CA PHE A 214 19.80 15.68 10.72
C PHE A 214 18.29 15.91 10.91
N TRP A 215 17.96 16.60 11.99
CA TRP A 215 16.68 16.44 12.70
C TRP A 215 15.55 17.43 12.38
N LYS A 216 15.50 18.11 11.23
CA LYS A 216 14.52 19.24 11.12
C LYS A 216 13.64 19.43 9.89
N VAL A 217 13.78 18.76 8.73
CA VAL A 217 13.07 19.29 7.52
C VAL A 217 12.47 18.28 6.53
N ILE A 218 12.28 16.98 6.82
CA ILE A 218 11.52 16.10 5.88
C ILE A 218 10.35 15.39 6.57
N LEU A 219 9.22 16.11 6.55
CA LEU A 219 7.88 15.63 6.19
C LEU A 219 7.25 14.52 7.07
N GLY A 220 6.68 14.95 8.19
CA GLY A 220 5.70 14.21 9.00
C GLY A 220 4.36 13.91 8.30
N PHE A 221 4.36 13.53 7.02
CA PHE A 221 3.17 13.18 6.25
C PHE A 221 3.30 11.88 5.45
N LEU A 222 4.52 11.45 5.10
CA LEU A 222 4.73 10.19 4.36
C LEU A 222 4.95 8.97 5.27
N ALA A 223 5.27 9.19 6.55
CA ALA A 223 5.52 8.11 7.52
C ALA A 223 4.25 7.47 8.11
N ALA A 224 3.07 8.07 7.91
CA ALA A 224 1.88 7.74 8.71
C ALA A 224 0.83 6.88 7.98
N GLY A 225 0.78 6.89 6.64
CA GLY A 225 -0.23 6.16 5.84
C GLY A 225 0.17 4.75 5.40
N TRP A 226 1.45 4.38 5.51
CA TRP A 226 1.95 3.13 4.92
C TRP A 226 1.51 1.84 5.66
N LYS A 227 0.89 1.96 6.84
CA LYS A 227 0.18 0.87 7.52
C LYS A 227 -1.29 1.19 7.60
N ILE A 228 -2.11 0.24 7.17
CA ILE A 228 -3.52 0.46 6.91
C ILE A 228 -4.35 -0.62 7.63
N ILE A 229 -5.48 -0.25 8.22
CA ILE A 229 -6.44 -1.12 8.89
C ILE A 229 -7.75 -1.19 8.12
N ALA A 230 -8.48 -2.31 8.24
CA ALA A 230 -9.78 -2.48 7.60
C ALA A 230 -10.94 -2.33 8.60
N VAL A 231 -11.08 -1.17 9.26
CA VAL A 231 -12.26 -0.94 10.11
C VAL A 231 -13.46 -0.67 9.21
N GLY A 232 -14.52 -1.47 9.33
CA GLY A 232 -15.78 -1.30 8.58
C GLY A 232 -15.73 -1.62 7.07
N ALA A 233 -14.56 -1.68 6.43
CA ALA A 233 -14.44 -1.91 4.99
C ALA A 233 -14.98 -3.28 4.54
N VAL A 234 -14.58 -4.38 5.21
CA VAL A 234 -14.93 -5.74 4.78
C VAL A 234 -16.45 -6.02 4.83
N ALA A 235 -17.17 -5.42 5.79
CA ALA A 235 -18.63 -5.58 5.89
C ALA A 235 -19.38 -4.84 4.76
N VAL A 236 -18.85 -3.70 4.29
CA VAL A 236 -19.45 -2.92 3.20
C VAL A 236 -19.07 -3.46 1.82
N VAL A 237 -17.87 -4.03 1.69
CA VAL A 237 -17.39 -4.71 0.48
C VAL A 237 -18.21 -5.98 0.21
N GLY A 238 -18.51 -6.79 1.24
CA GLY A 238 -19.42 -7.94 1.13
C GLY A 238 -20.93 -7.59 1.12
N GLY A 239 -21.32 -6.42 1.65
CA GLY A 239 -22.73 -5.96 1.64
C GLY A 239 -23.17 -5.42 0.28
N ALA A 240 -22.26 -4.75 -0.45
CA ALA A 240 -22.55 -4.23 -1.78
C ALA A 240 -22.81 -5.37 -2.80
N SER A 241 -22.05 -6.47 -2.76
CA SER A 241 -22.23 -7.59 -3.69
C SER A 241 -23.61 -8.28 -3.55
N LYS A 242 -24.22 -8.27 -2.37
CA LYS A 242 -25.59 -8.79 -2.15
C LYS A 242 -26.69 -7.93 -2.78
N LEU A 243 -26.48 -6.63 -2.95
CA LEU A 243 -27.46 -5.75 -3.60
C LEU A 243 -27.44 -5.90 -5.14
N PHE A 244 -26.33 -6.37 -5.71
CA PHE A 244 -26.19 -6.57 -7.17
C PHE A 244 -26.67 -7.94 -7.67
N LYS A 245 -26.72 -8.97 -6.81
CA LYS A 245 -27.36 -10.26 -7.17
C LYS A 245 -28.88 -10.19 -7.35
N LYS A 246 -29.52 -9.08 -7.00
CA LYS A 246 -30.99 -8.93 -7.04
C LYS A 246 -31.52 -8.24 -8.30
N LYS A 247 -30.66 -7.91 -9.27
CA LYS A 247 -31.05 -7.29 -10.55
C LYS A 247 -30.97 -8.20 -11.77
N GLU A 248 -30.59 -9.46 -11.58
CA GLU A 248 -30.75 -10.51 -12.61
C GLU A 248 -31.67 -11.60 -12.06
N SER A 249 -32.97 -11.29 -12.02
CA SER A 249 -34.05 -12.26 -12.02
C SER A 249 -35.34 -11.65 -12.53
#